data_AF-A0A7Y5SAU0-F1
#
_entry.id   AF-A0A7Y5SAU0-F1
#
_cell.length_a   1.000
_cell.length_b   1.000
_cell.length_c   1.000
_cell.angle_alpha   90.00
_cell.angle_beta   90.00
_cell.angle_gamma   90.00
#
_symmetry.space_group_name_H-M   'P 1'
#
loop_
_entity.id
_entity.type
_entity.pdbx_description
1 polymer ?
#
loop_
_entity_poly.entity_id
_entity_poly.type
_entity_poly.pdbx_seq_one_letter_code
_entity_poly.pdbx_strand_id
1 'polypeptide(L)'
;AKHGGDRARADLREDLIADPTPATGAGGMDLLRLDAALARLETRDSRQAEIVLLRYFAGLSIEQTAEALGVSTGTVKNDWVYARAWLRRELESIDDGEIA
;
A
#
# COMPACT_ATOMS: atom_id res chain seq x y z
N ALA A 1 -5.25 -5.68 28.90
CA ALA A 1 -5.76 -4.51 28.16
C ALA A 1 -5.89 -4.91 26.71
N LYS A 2 -7.10 -4.94 26.16
CA LYS A 2 -7.42 -5.48 24.83
C LYS A 2 -8.09 -4.35 24.04
N HIS A 3 -7.30 -3.61 23.26
CA HIS A 3 -7.80 -2.50 22.46
C HIS A 3 -7.87 -2.93 21.00
N GLY A 4 -9.03 -2.77 20.38
CA GLY A 4 -9.16 -2.78 18.93
C GLY A 4 -9.97 -3.96 18.37
N GLY A 5 -11.24 -4.04 18.73
CA GLY A 5 -12.16 -5.01 18.14
C GLY A 5 -13.54 -4.42 17.91
N ASP A 6 -13.63 -3.19 17.40
CA ASP A 6 -14.94 -2.61 17.04
C ASP A 6 -14.86 -1.61 15.89
N ARG A 7 -14.24 -2.02 14.77
CA ARG A 7 -14.47 -1.34 13.49
C ARG A 7 -15.40 -2.24 12.67
N ALA A 8 -16.63 -1.78 12.52
CA ALA A 8 -17.61 -2.33 11.60
C ALA A 8 -16.94 -2.57 10.23
N ARG A 9 -16.90 -3.83 9.80
CA ARG A 9 -16.36 -4.22 8.49
C ARG A 9 -17.28 -3.63 7.43
N ALA A 10 -16.81 -2.62 6.71
CA ALA A 10 -17.31 -2.38 5.37
C ALA A 10 -16.77 -3.54 4.52
N ASP A 11 -17.65 -4.37 3.98
CA ASP A 11 -17.30 -5.42 3.02
C ASP A 11 -16.78 -4.75 1.74
N LEU A 12 -15.51 -4.34 1.78
CA LEU A 12 -14.74 -3.88 0.64
C LEU A 12 -14.56 -5.09 -0.28
N ARG A 13 -15.43 -5.14 -1.29
CA ARG A 13 -15.42 -6.12 -2.38
C ARG A 13 -14.02 -6.26 -2.97
N GLU A 14 -13.48 -7.47 -2.84
CA GLU A 14 -12.11 -7.88 -3.18
C GLU A 14 -11.81 -7.79 -4.68
N ASP A 15 -12.86 -7.90 -5.51
CA ASP A 15 -12.86 -7.82 -6.96
C ASP A 15 -12.61 -6.41 -7.52
N LEU A 16 -12.74 -5.34 -6.72
CA LEU A 16 -12.47 -3.97 -7.18
C LEU A 16 -11.01 -3.53 -7.03
N ILE A 17 -10.20 -4.27 -6.29
CA ILE A 17 -8.82 -3.87 -6.00
C ILE A 17 -7.91 -4.57 -6.99
N ALA A 18 -7.97 -4.16 -8.26
CA ALA A 18 -7.02 -4.64 -9.27
C ALA A 18 -5.59 -4.48 -8.73
N ASP A 19 -4.84 -5.58 -8.61
CA ASP A 19 -3.44 -5.53 -8.21
C ASP A 19 -2.69 -4.74 -9.29
N PRO A 20 -2.07 -3.61 -8.93
CA PRO A 20 -1.19 -2.92 -9.85
C PRO A 20 0.09 -3.75 -9.91
N THR A 21 0.08 -4.86 -10.64
CA THR A 21 1.33 -5.45 -11.10
C THR A 21 1.98 -4.37 -11.96
N PRO A 22 3.23 -3.96 -11.71
CA PRO A 22 3.88 -2.97 -12.56
C PRO A 22 3.82 -3.46 -14.00
N ALA A 23 3.13 -2.69 -14.86
CA ALA A 23 3.35 -2.78 -16.28
C ALA A 23 4.79 -2.30 -16.50
N THR A 24 5.69 -3.22 -16.81
CA THR A 24 7.10 -2.95 -17.14
C THR A 24 7.14 -1.97 -18.33
N GLY A 25 7.14 -0.67 -18.08
CA GLY A 25 6.97 0.32 -19.14
C GLY A 25 7.22 1.80 -18.80
N ALA A 26 7.25 2.19 -17.52
CA ALA A 26 7.63 3.55 -17.12
C ALA A 26 9.03 3.51 -16.47
N GLY A 27 9.97 4.33 -16.99
CA GLY A 27 11.40 4.27 -16.68
C GLY A 27 11.80 4.59 -15.22
N GLY A 28 13.11 4.52 -14.94
CA GLY A 28 13.67 4.60 -13.58
C GLY A 28 13.33 5.85 -12.74
N MET A 29 12.79 6.92 -13.33
CA MET A 29 12.28 8.09 -12.59
C MET A 29 11.01 7.77 -11.80
N ASP A 30 10.15 6.87 -12.30
CA ASP A 30 8.92 6.44 -11.59
C ASP A 30 9.26 5.61 -10.34
N LEU A 31 10.30 4.77 -10.43
CA LEU A 31 10.79 3.97 -9.30
C LEU A 31 11.39 4.82 -8.18
N LEU A 32 12.17 5.86 -8.50
CA LEU A 32 12.77 6.74 -7.48
C LEU A 32 11.70 7.55 -6.73
N ARG A 33 10.66 8.00 -7.44
CA ARG A 33 9.52 8.69 -6.84
C ARG A 33 8.68 7.77 -5.98
N LEU A 34 8.46 6.53 -6.43
CA LEU A 34 7.79 5.51 -5.64
C LEU A 34 8.58 5.19 -4.37
N ASP A 35 9.90 5.08 -4.44
CA ASP A 35 10.77 4.85 -3.28
C ASP A 35 10.64 5.99 -2.26
N ALA A 36 10.71 7.26 -2.72
CA ALA A 36 10.52 8.42 -1.86
C ALA A 36 9.12 8.48 -1.22
N ALA A 37 8.07 8.19 -1.99
CA ALA A 37 6.71 8.12 -1.47
C ALA A 37 6.55 6.99 -0.43
N LEU A 38 7.16 5.84 -0.69
CA LEU A 38 7.13 4.69 0.22
C LEU A 38 7.86 4.98 1.53
N ALA A 39 9.02 5.65 1.48
CA ALA A 39 9.72 6.11 2.68
C ALA A 39 8.84 7.05 3.52
N ARG A 40 8.12 7.98 2.88
CA ARG A 40 7.15 8.85 3.58
C ARG A 40 5.98 8.04 4.15
N LEU A 41 5.47 7.04 3.44
CA LEU A 41 4.43 6.15 3.96
C LEU A 41 4.92 5.39 5.20
N GLU A 42 6.15 4.89 5.19
CA GLU A 42 6.73 4.16 6.32
C GLU A 42 6.80 5.03 7.58
N THR A 43 7.18 6.30 7.45
CA THR A 43 7.16 7.24 8.59
C THR A 43 5.76 7.50 9.15
N ARG A 44 4.72 7.36 8.31
CA ARG A 44 3.33 7.60 8.66
C ARG A 44 2.66 6.36 9.25
N ASP A 45 2.81 5.23 8.58
CA ASP A 45 2.24 3.93 8.94
C ASP A 45 3.14 2.82 8.36
N SER A 46 4.00 2.28 9.23
CA SER A 46 4.96 1.25 8.86
C SER A 46 4.29 -0.03 8.35
N ARG A 47 3.11 -0.40 8.86
CA ARG A 47 2.39 -1.60 8.41
C ARG A 47 1.85 -1.42 6.99
N GLN A 48 1.35 -0.24 6.66
CA GLN A 48 0.92 0.07 5.29
C GLN A 48 2.08 0.02 4.30
N ALA A 49 3.25 0.55 4.67
CA ALA A 49 4.45 0.47 3.84
C ALA A 49 4.92 -0.98 3.65
N GLU A 50 4.92 -1.78 4.71
CA GLU A 50 5.29 -3.20 4.66
C GLU A 50 4.33 -4.03 3.79
N ILE A 51 3.02 -3.76 3.87
CA ILE A 51 2.02 -4.35 2.98
C ILE A 51 2.32 -4.01 1.52
N VAL A 52 2.72 -2.76 1.22
CA VAL A 52 3.09 -2.37 -0.15
C VAL A 52 4.34 -3.11 -0.61
N LEU A 53 5.37 -3.21 0.23
CA LEU A 53 6.58 -3.98 -0.08
C LEU A 53 6.26 -5.44 -0.43
N LEU A 54 5.49 -6.12 0.42
CA LEU A 54 5.17 -7.53 0.25
C LEU A 54 4.30 -7.78 -0.98
N ARG A 55 3.27 -6.95 -1.19
CA ARG A 55 2.32 -7.15 -2.29
C ARG A 55 2.86 -6.70 -3.64
N TYR A 56 3.51 -5.54 -3.69
CA TYR A 56 3.94 -4.94 -4.94
C TYR A 56 5.32 -5.43 -5.39
N PHE A 57 6.29 -5.50 -4.47
CA PHE A 57 7.67 -5.85 -4.83
C PHE A 57 7.95 -7.35 -4.67
N ALA A 58 7.44 -7.98 -3.62
CA ALA A 58 7.62 -9.42 -3.43
C ALA A 58 6.51 -10.28 -4.07
N GLY A 59 5.43 -9.65 -4.56
CA GLY A 59 4.35 -10.33 -5.30
C GLY A 59 3.48 -11.26 -4.45
N LEU A 60 3.39 -11.04 -3.14
CA LEU A 60 2.60 -11.87 -2.23
C LEU A 60 1.10 -11.60 -2.36
N SER A 61 0.30 -12.68 -2.23
CA SER A 61 -1.15 -12.58 -2.12
C SER A 61 -1.60 -11.92 -0.80
N ILE A 62 -2.89 -11.64 -0.65
CA ILE A 62 -3.45 -11.07 0.58
C ILE A 62 -3.24 -12.04 1.75
N GLU A 63 -3.47 -13.33 1.51
CA GLU A 63 -3.32 -14.42 2.47
C GLU A 63 -1.86 -14.56 2.90
N GLN A 64 -0.95 -14.61 1.93
CA GLN A 64 0.49 -14.71 2.21
C GLN A 64 1.01 -13.48 2.97
N THR A 65 0.52 -12.29 2.62
CA THR A 65 0.86 -11.05 3.33
C THR A 65 0.30 -11.07 4.75
N ALA A 66 -0.93 -11.52 4.94
CA ALA A 66 -1.58 -11.61 6.25
C ALA A 66 -0.84 -12.59 7.17
N GLU A 67 -0.42 -13.73 6.62
CA GLU A 67 0.41 -14.72 7.30
C GLU A 67 1.77 -14.14 7.69
N ALA A 68 2.47 -13.50 6.74
CA ALA A 68 3.79 -12.89 6.97
C ALA A 68 3.76 -11.82 8.08
N LEU A 69 2.67 -11.05 8.17
CA LEU A 69 2.52 -9.95 9.12
C LEU A 69 1.79 -10.35 10.42
N GLY A 70 1.28 -11.57 10.52
CA GLY A 70 0.49 -12.02 11.67
C GLY A 70 -0.81 -11.22 11.90
N VAL A 71 -1.44 -10.73 10.84
CA VAL A 71 -2.69 -9.96 10.88
C VAL A 71 -3.81 -10.66 10.10
N SER A 72 -5.04 -10.15 10.20
CA SER A 72 -6.15 -10.70 9.41
C SER A 72 -6.07 -10.27 7.95
N THR A 73 -6.56 -11.12 7.03
CA THR A 73 -6.70 -10.76 5.60
C THR A 73 -7.55 -9.50 5.40
N GLY A 74 -8.56 -9.28 6.23
CA GLY A 74 -9.35 -8.05 6.23
C GLY A 74 -8.54 -6.80 6.63
N THR A 75 -7.58 -6.94 7.53
CA THR A 75 -6.62 -5.87 7.86
C THR A 75 -5.76 -5.55 6.65
N VAL A 76 -5.19 -6.58 6.01
CA VAL A 76 -4.36 -6.41 4.80
C VAL A 76 -5.15 -5.72 3.68
N LYS A 77 -6.38 -6.16 3.41
CA LYS A 77 -7.26 -5.55 2.40
C LYS A 77 -7.48 -4.06 2.66
N ASN A 78 -7.86 -3.70 3.88
CA ASN A 78 -8.13 -2.32 4.25
C ASN A 78 -6.87 -1.47 4.13
N ASP A 79 -5.77 -1.91 4.76
CA ASP A 79 -4.52 -1.16 4.79
C ASP A 79 -3.91 -1.04 3.38
N TRP A 80 -4.08 -2.04 2.52
CA TRP A 80 -3.68 -2.00 1.11
C TRP A 80 -4.45 -0.93 0.32
N VAL A 81 -5.78 -0.85 0.49
CA VAL A 81 -6.60 0.19 -0.16
C VAL A 81 -6.16 1.59 0.28
N TYR A 82 -5.96 1.78 1.59
CA TYR A 82 -5.50 3.06 2.13
C TYR A 82 -4.11 3.43 1.63
N ALA A 83 -3.16 2.49 1.68
CA ALA A 83 -1.79 2.70 1.22
C ALA A 83 -1.75 3.12 -0.24
N ARG A 84 -2.51 2.46 -1.11
CA ARG A 84 -2.60 2.82 -2.55
C ARG A 84 -3.19 4.19 -2.80
N ALA A 85 -4.29 4.52 -2.12
CA ALA A 85 -4.91 5.84 -2.26
C ALA A 85 -3.97 6.95 -1.77
N TRP A 86 -3.24 6.70 -0.69
CA TRP A 86 -2.25 7.61 -0.16
C TRP A 86 -1.05 7.77 -1.11
N LEU A 87 -0.47 6.67 -1.60
CA LEU A 87 0.67 6.70 -2.52
C LEU A 87 0.35 7.43 -3.82
N ARG A 88 -0.85 7.24 -4.38
CA ARG A 88 -1.27 7.98 -5.58
C ARG A 88 -1.23 9.50 -5.34
N ARG A 89 -1.84 9.94 -4.24
CA ARG A 89 -1.85 11.36 -3.86
C ARG A 89 -0.43 11.89 -3.60
N GLU A 90 0.41 11.09 -2.98
CA GLU A 90 1.79 11.50 -2.67
C GLU A 90 2.63 11.63 -3.93
N LEU A 91 2.48 10.69 -4.87
CA LEU A 91 3.16 10.74 -6.17
C LEU A 91 2.73 11.98 -6.97
N GLU A 92 1.43 12.31 -7.01
CA GLU A 92 0.91 13.55 -7.61
C GLU A 92 1.55 14.79 -6.94
N SER A 93 1.71 14.80 -5.62
CA SER A 93 2.37 15.91 -4.92
C SER A 93 3.87 16.02 -5.21
N ILE A 94 4.55 14.90 -5.49
CA ILE A 94 5.98 14.90 -5.85
C ILE A 94 6.17 15.45 -7.27
N ASP A 95 5.22 15.20 -8.19
CA ASP A 95 5.23 15.80 -9.54
C ASP A 95 5.20 17.34 -9.48
N ASP A 96 4.35 17.89 -8.60
CA ASP A 96 4.21 19.34 -8.44
C ASP A 96 5.47 19.99 -7.84
N GLY A 97 6.27 19.24 -7.10
CA GLY A 97 7.48 19.73 -6.40
C GLY A 97 8.73 19.83 -7.27
N GLU A 98 8.82 19.09 -8.38
CA GLU A 98 9.95 19.19 -9.34
C GLU A 98 9.75 20.32 -10.37
N ILE A 99 8.56 20.92 -10.44
CA ILE A 99 8.20 22.02 -11.35
C ILE A 99 8.45 23.41 -10.70
N ALA A 100 8.74 23.49 -9.40
CA ALA A 100 8.89 24.73 -8.63
C ALA A 100 10.33 25.22 -8.46
#